data_AF-A0A2V9RX19-F1
#
_entry.id   AF-A0A2V9RX19-F1
#
_cell.length_a   1.000
_cell.length_b   1.000
_cell.length_c   1.000
_cell.angle_alpha   90.00
_cell.angle_beta   90.00
_cell.angle_gamma   90.00
#
_symmetry.space_group_name_H-M   'P 1'
#
loop_
_entity.id
_entity.type
_entity.pdbx_description
1 polymer ?
#
loop_
_entity_poly.entity_id
_entity_poly.type
_entity_poly.pdbx_seq_one_letter_code
_entity_poly.pdbx_strand_id
1 'polypeptide(L)' 'MTGPGDQIQTDPKLGPLQNNGGHTLTHALLPGSPAIDAGNPNFTPPPFHDQRGPGFLRIVGGRIDKGSFEVQRHRHR' A
#
# COMPACT_ATOMS: atom_id res chain seq x y z
N MET A 1 10.60 8.97 21.01
CA MET A 1 9.36 9.74 20.74
C MET A 1 8.31 8.75 20.24
N THR A 2 7.08 8.82 20.74
CA THR A 2 5.96 7.96 20.35
C THR A 2 4.70 8.82 20.22
N GLY A 3 4.14 8.93 19.01
CA GLY A 3 2.95 9.71 18.70
C GLY A 3 1.72 8.82 18.42
N PRO A 4 0.51 9.40 18.44
CA PRO A 4 -0.70 8.71 18.00
C PRO A 4 -0.55 8.20 16.56
N GLY A 5 -0.75 6.90 16.35
CA GLY A 5 -0.62 6.26 15.04
C GLY A 5 0.71 5.55 14.79
N ASP A 6 1.70 5.74 15.66
CA ASP A 6 2.97 5.00 15.59
C ASP A 6 2.74 3.51 15.86
N GLN A 7 3.27 2.66 14.97
CA GLN A 7 3.26 1.21 15.12
C GLN A 7 4.64 0.76 15.60
N ILE A 8 4.84 0.77 16.92
CA ILE A 8 6.13 0.47 17.56
C ILE A 8 6.27 -1.04 17.76
N GLN A 9 7.49 -1.58 17.63
CA GLN A 9 7.77 -3.03 17.73
C GLN A 9 6.92 -3.88 16.77
N THR A 10 6.50 -3.30 15.64
CA THR A 10 5.71 -3.98 14.62
C THR A 10 6.56 -4.16 13.37
N ASP A 11 6.74 -5.39 12.91
CA ASP A 11 7.37 -5.66 11.61
C ASP A 11 6.48 -5.14 10.47
N PRO A 12 6.95 -4.20 9.64
CA PRO A 12 6.16 -3.65 8.56
C PRO A 12 5.95 -4.64 7.40
N LYS A 13 6.72 -5.74 7.36
CA LYS A 13 6.68 -6.79 6.32
C LYS A 13 6.69 -6.20 4.92
N LEU A 14 7.77 -5.47 4.62
CA LEU A 14 8.01 -4.84 3.33
C LEU A 14 9.02 -5.66 2.52
N GLY A 15 8.79 -5.74 1.21
CA GLY A 15 9.82 -6.15 0.26
C GLY A 15 10.91 -5.08 0.12
N PRO A 16 12.03 -5.39 -0.54
CA PRO A 16 13.08 -4.41 -0.80
C PRO A 16 12.57 -3.24 -1.64
N LEU A 17 13.27 -2.10 -1.56
CA LEU A 17 13.01 -0.97 -2.45
C LEU A 17 13.46 -1.35 -3.87
N GLN A 18 12.51 -1.62 -4.76
CA GLN A 18 12.80 -2.10 -6.11
C GLN A 18 11.75 -1.65 -7.13
N ASN A 19 12.01 -1.92 -8.41
CA ASN A 19 11.02 -1.69 -9.45
C ASN A 19 9.91 -2.74 -9.34
N ASN A 20 8.72 -2.30 -8.92
CA ASN A 20 7.51 -3.14 -8.85
C ASN A 20 6.51 -2.83 -9.97
N GLY A 21 6.99 -2.36 -11.12
CA GLY A 21 6.19 -2.15 -12.34
C GLY A 21 5.85 -0.69 -12.67
N GLY A 22 6.48 0.29 -12.03
CA GLY A 22 6.19 1.72 -12.20
C GLY A 22 7.41 2.60 -12.45
N HIS A 23 7.20 3.92 -12.53
CA HIS A 23 8.27 4.89 -12.84
C HIS A 23 9.23 5.15 -11.67
N THR A 24 8.90 4.71 -10.45
CA THR A 24 9.73 4.88 -9.25
C THR A 24 9.83 3.57 -8.47
N LEU A 25 10.93 3.38 -7.73
CA LEU A 25 11.05 2.25 -6.81
C LEU A 25 10.02 2.37 -5.68
N THR A 26 9.48 1.23 -5.25
CA THR A 26 8.53 1.15 -4.13
C THR A 26 8.86 -0.03 -3.23
N HIS A 27 8.32 -0.02 -2.01
CA HIS A 27 8.31 -1.19 -1.12
C HIS A 27 7.00 -1.95 -1.32
N ALA A 28 7.07 -3.16 -1.87
CA ALA A 28 5.90 -4.03 -1.96
C ALA A 28 5.46 -4.48 -0.56
N LEU A 29 4.16 -4.59 -0.31
CA LEU A 29 3.65 -5.16 0.93
C LEU A 29 3.69 -6.69 0.84
N LEU A 30 4.39 -7.34 1.78
CA LEU A 30 4.41 -8.79 1.88
C LEU A 30 3.12 -9.31 2.55
N PRO A 31 2.77 -10.59 2.36
CA PRO A 31 1.60 -11.19 3.00
C PRO A 31 1.53 -10.94 4.52
N GLY A 32 0.38 -10.42 4.96
CA GLY A 32 0.12 -10.11 6.38
C GLY A 32 0.82 -8.85 6.89
N SER A 33 1.26 -7.94 6.01
CA SER A 33 1.75 -6.62 6.41
C SER A 33 0.67 -5.81 7.12
N PRO A 34 1.00 -5.09 8.21
CA PRO A 34 0.07 -4.20 8.91
C PRO A 34 -0.36 -2.98 8.09
N ALA A 35 0.23 -2.76 6.91
CA ALA A 35 -0.13 -1.69 5.99
C ALA A 35 -1.30 -2.06 5.06
N ILE A 36 -1.61 -3.36 4.91
CA ILE A 36 -2.69 -3.84 4.04
C ILE A 36 -4.05 -3.45 4.64
N ASP A 37 -4.94 -2.89 3.82
CA ASP A 37 -6.27 -2.41 4.18
C ASP A 37 -6.25 -1.49 5.42
N ALA A 38 -5.18 -0.72 5.64
CA ALA A 38 -4.95 0.05 6.87
C ALA A 38 -4.97 1.58 6.69
N GLY A 39 -5.14 2.06 5.46
CA GLY A 39 -5.23 3.48 5.12
C GLY A 39 -6.42 4.17 5.77
N ASN A 40 -6.36 5.50 5.85
CA ASN A 40 -7.45 6.32 6.37
C ASN A 40 -8.66 6.22 5.41
N PRO A 41 -9.84 5.71 5.85
CA PRO A 41 -11.01 5.60 5.00
C PRO A 41 -11.58 6.97 4.58
N ASN A 42 -11.24 8.05 5.28
CA ASN A 42 -11.67 9.40 4.98
C ASN A 42 -10.76 10.13 3.97
N PHE A 43 -9.79 9.44 3.36
CA PHE A 43 -8.94 10.04 2.33
C PHE A 43 -9.72 10.15 1.01
N THR A 44 -10.31 11.32 0.77
CA THR A 44 -11.22 11.58 -0.36
C THR A 44 -10.93 12.92 -1.08
N PRO A 45 -10.91 12.94 -2.44
CA PRO A 45 -10.82 11.77 -3.30
C PRO A 45 -9.39 11.17 -3.21
N PRO A 46 -9.24 9.85 -3.13
CA PRO A 46 -7.93 9.25 -3.31
C PRO A 46 -7.50 9.37 -4.79
N PRO A 47 -6.18 9.34 -5.07
CA PRO A 47 -5.71 9.25 -6.45
C PRO A 47 -6.20 7.94 -7.08
N PHE A 48 -6.36 7.90 -8.41
CA PHE A 48 -6.84 6.70 -9.10
C PHE A 48 -5.90 5.50 -8.97
N HIS A 49 -4.59 5.77 -8.92
CA HIS A 49 -3.54 4.76 -8.89
C HIS A 49 -2.61 4.96 -7.70
N ASP A 50 -1.91 3.91 -7.30
CA ASP A 50 -0.76 4.08 -6.42
C ASP A 50 0.45 4.64 -7.19
N GLN A 51 1.60 4.75 -6.52
CA GLN A 51 2.79 5.41 -7.09
C GLN A 51 3.32 4.71 -8.36
N ARG A 52 2.92 3.46 -8.63
CA ARG A 52 3.33 2.74 -9.85
C ARG A 52 2.61 3.23 -11.10
N GLY A 53 1.45 3.88 -10.96
CA GLY A 53 0.71 4.49 -12.06
C GLY A 53 -0.39 3.62 -12.68
N PRO A 54 -0.81 3.92 -13.93
CA PRO A 54 -1.94 3.25 -14.58
C PRO A 54 -1.83 1.71 -14.55
N GLY A 55 -2.93 1.05 -14.18
CA GLY A 55 -2.98 -0.41 -14.00
C GLY A 55 -2.80 -0.88 -12.55
N PHE A 56 -2.39 0.02 -11.63
CA PHE A 56 -2.28 -0.26 -10.20
C PHE A 56 -3.26 0.62 -9.43
N LEU A 57 -4.51 0.16 -9.30
CA LEU A 57 -5.57 0.93 -8.63
C LEU A 57 -5.21 1.24 -7.18
N ARG A 58 -5.59 2.43 -6.70
CA ARG A 58 -5.33 2.85 -5.31
C ARG A 58 -6.30 2.30 -4.28
N ILE A 59 -7.45 1.78 -4.72
CA ILE A 59 -8.42 1.12 -3.84
C ILE A 59 -8.69 -0.26 -4.41
N VAL A 60 -8.27 -1.29 -3.69
CA VAL A 60 -8.57 -2.68 -4.02
C VAL A 60 -9.16 -3.35 -2.79
N GLY A 61 -10.32 -4.02 -2.93
CA GLY A 61 -10.98 -4.65 -1.79
C GLY A 61 -11.72 -3.69 -0.84
N GLY A 62 -11.83 -2.40 -1.21
CA GLY A 62 -12.69 -1.41 -0.53
C GLY A 62 -11.97 -0.50 0.46
N ARG A 63 -10.68 -0.73 0.72
CA ARG A 63 -9.84 0.14 1.57
C ARG A 63 -8.48 0.34 0.91
N ILE A 64 -7.82 1.44 1.27
CA ILE A 64 -6.49 1.82 0.76
C ILE A 64 -5.41 1.20 1.66
N ASP A 65 -4.30 0.77 1.09
CA ASP A 65 -3.10 0.38 1.83
C ASP A 65 -2.26 1.60 2.26
N LYS A 66 -1.64 1.54 3.44
CA LYS A 66 -0.71 2.59 3.87
C LYS A 66 0.55 2.58 3.00
N GLY A 67 1.02 3.77 2.63
CA GLY A 67 2.26 3.94 1.86
C GLY A 67 2.03 4.12 0.36
N SER A 68 3.05 3.84 -0.45
CA SER A 68 3.08 4.12 -1.89
C SER A 68 2.65 2.97 -2.79
N PHE A 69 2.36 1.80 -2.21
CA PHE A 69 2.05 0.57 -2.91
C PHE A 69 0.71 0.02 -2.41
N GLU A 70 -0.14 -0.40 -3.35
CA GLU A 70 -1.42 -1.07 -3.09
C GLU A 70 -1.37 -2.53 -3.54
N VAL A 71 -1.67 -3.48 -2.66
CA VAL A 71 -1.77 -4.90 -3.01
C VAL A 71 -2.90 -5.11 -4.02
N GLN A 72 -2.52 -5.46 -5.24
CA GLN A 72 -3.49 -5.81 -6.27
C GLN A 72 -3.95 -7.25 -6.03
N ARG A 73 -5.23 -7.43 -5.69
CA ARG A 73 -5.84 -8.76 -5.72
C ARG A 73 -5.83 -9.23 -7.17
N HIS A 74 -5.17 -10.35 -7.44
CA HIS A 74 -5.30 -10.98 -8.75
C HIS A 74 -6.79 -11.23 -9.01
N ARG A 75 -7.32 -10.68 -10.10
CA ARG A 75 -8.52 -11.26 -10.68
C ARG A 75 -8.14 -12.67 -11.05
N HIS A 76 -8.67 -13.67 -10.33
CA HIS A 76 -8.74 -15.02 -10.86
C HIS A 76 -9.37 -14.88 -12.26
N ARG A 77 -8.57 -15.17 -13.28
CA ARG A 77 -9.11 -15.59 -14.56
C ARG A 77 -9.49 -17.06 -14.41
#